data_AF-A0A529ZYQ5-F1
#
_entry.id   AF-A0A529ZYQ5-F1
#
_cell.length_a   1.000
_cell.length_b   1.000
_cell.length_c   1.000
_cell.angle_alpha   90.00
_cell.angle_beta   90.00
_cell.angle_gamma   90.00
#
_symmetry.space_group_name_H-M   'P 1'
#
loop_
_entity.id
_entity.type
_entity.pdbx_description
1 polymer ?
#
loop_
_entity_poly.entity_id
_entity_poly.type
_entity_poly.pdbx_seq_one_letter_code
_entity_poly.pdbx_strand_id
1 'polypeptide(L)'
;MSVDTKVSPLGTGEPAILDGAIVVGGGAAGLAAAHALTSAGVTTQILEREQRLAEPWHRRHDNLHLNTHRDLSSLPGVSYPAGTPAFPHRSAVVRHLNEFAE
;
A
#
# COMPACT_ATOMS: atom_id res chain seq x y z
N MET A 1 0.41 -16.02 -18.84
CA MET A 1 -0.71 -16.65 -18.11
C MET A 1 -1.58 -15.50 -17.64
N SER A 2 -2.70 -15.24 -18.32
CA SER A 2 -3.54 -14.05 -18.08
C SER A 2 -4.33 -14.29 -16.79
N VAL A 3 -4.15 -13.44 -15.78
CA VAL A 3 -4.97 -13.46 -14.57
C VAL A 3 -6.15 -12.53 -14.83
N ASP A 4 -7.30 -13.11 -15.15
CA ASP A 4 -8.56 -12.36 -15.27
C ASP A 4 -9.02 -11.97 -13.86
N THR A 5 -8.74 -10.74 -13.44
CA THR A 5 -9.31 -10.15 -12.22
C THR A 5 -10.76 -9.76 -12.49
N LYS A 6 -11.68 -10.72 -12.32
CA LYS A 6 -13.12 -10.45 -12.43
C LYS A 6 -13.60 -9.75 -11.16
N VAL A 7 -13.87 -8.45 -11.23
CA VAL A 7 -14.58 -7.72 -10.18
C VAL A 7 -16.03 -8.21 -10.16
N SER A 8 -16.37 -9.06 -9.21
CA SER A 8 -17.75 -9.51 -8.97
C SER A 8 -18.49 -8.47 -8.13
N PRO A 9 -19.76 -8.15 -8.45
CA PRO A 9 -20.57 -7.27 -7.60
C PRO A 9 -20.76 -7.95 -6.24
N LEU A 10 -20.49 -7.21 -5.15
CA LEU A 10 -20.74 -7.66 -3.79
C LEU A 10 -22.24 -7.98 -3.63
N GLY A 11 -22.55 -9.27 -3.60
CA GLY A 11 -23.88 -9.77 -3.28
C GLY A 11 -24.29 -9.37 -1.87
N THR A 12 -25.56 -9.05 -1.70
CA THR A 12 -26.21 -8.73 -0.44
C THR A 12 -26.00 -9.80 0.63
N GLY A 13 -25.35 -9.43 1.74
CA GLY A 13 -25.61 -9.96 3.09
C GLY A 13 -25.05 -11.34 3.48
N GLU A 14 -24.52 -12.15 2.56
CA GLU A 14 -23.92 -13.44 2.93
C GLU A 14 -22.47 -13.24 3.43
N PRO A 15 -22.11 -13.80 4.60
CA PRO A 15 -20.75 -13.68 5.12
C PRO A 15 -19.76 -14.37 4.19
N ALA A 16 -18.86 -13.58 3.60
CA ALA A 16 -17.71 -14.12 2.88
C ALA A 16 -16.68 -14.63 3.88
N ILE A 17 -16.45 -15.94 3.90
CA ILE A 17 -15.37 -16.54 4.68
C ILE A 17 -14.11 -16.51 3.82
N LEU A 18 -13.09 -15.78 4.28
CA LEU A 18 -11.74 -15.86 3.72
C LEU A 18 -10.93 -16.87 4.54
N ASP A 19 -10.45 -17.93 3.88
CA ASP A 19 -9.44 -18.82 4.45
C ASP A 19 -8.05 -18.17 4.29
N GLY A 20 -7.74 -17.23 5.19
CA GLY A 20 -6.57 -16.36 5.08
C GLY A 20 -6.63 -15.15 6.01
N ALA A 21 -5.98 -14.06 5.61
CA ALA A 21 -5.89 -12.83 6.37
C ALA A 21 -6.58 -11.66 5.66
N ILE A 22 -7.30 -10.84 6.43
CA ILE A 22 -7.80 -9.54 5.97
C ILE A 22 -6.97 -8.45 6.64
N VAL A 23 -6.31 -7.63 5.83
CA VAL A 23 -5.60 -6.43 6.27
C VAL A 23 -6.52 -5.23 6.07
N VAL A 24 -6.78 -4.48 7.12
CA VAL A 24 -7.61 -3.27 7.07
C VAL A 24 -6.70 -2.04 6.93
N GLY A 25 -6.81 -1.36 5.80
CA GLY A 25 -6.04 -0.18 5.40
C GLY A 25 -4.97 -0.47 4.35
N GLY A 26 -4.97 0.29 3.26
CA GLY A 26 -4.00 0.31 2.16
C GLY A 26 -2.92 1.39 2.34
N GLY A 27 -2.60 1.76 3.58
CA GLY A 27 -1.46 2.61 3.90
C GLY A 27 -0.14 1.84 3.97
N ALA A 28 0.96 2.52 4.27
CA ALA A 28 2.30 1.92 4.34
C ALA A 28 2.36 0.65 5.23
N ALA A 29 1.74 0.71 6.42
CA ALA A 29 1.70 -0.43 7.34
C ALA A 29 0.89 -1.61 6.80
N GLY A 30 -0.26 -1.34 6.19
CA GLY A 30 -1.12 -2.39 5.64
C GLY A 30 -0.51 -3.04 4.40
N LEU A 31 0.09 -2.25 3.51
CA LEU A 31 0.86 -2.76 2.38
C LEU A 31 2.03 -3.64 2.85
N ALA A 32 2.82 -3.17 3.82
CA ALA A 32 3.93 -3.95 4.39
C ALA A 32 3.46 -5.27 5.03
N ALA A 33 2.36 -5.22 5.79
CA ALA A 33 1.76 -6.41 6.40
C ALA A 33 1.27 -7.40 5.34
N ALA A 34 0.57 -6.92 4.32
CA ALA A 34 0.08 -7.77 3.23
C ALA A 34 1.23 -8.42 2.45
N HIS A 35 2.30 -7.67 2.15
CA HIS A 35 3.50 -8.21 1.53
C HIS A 35 4.13 -9.33 2.36
N ALA A 36 4.29 -9.12 3.67
CA ALA A 36 4.87 -10.13 4.57
C ALA A 36 4.00 -11.40 4.65
N LEU A 37 2.67 -11.26 4.75
CA LEU A 37 1.73 -12.38 4.78
C LEU A 37 1.75 -13.16 3.47
N THR A 38 1.71 -12.45 2.34
CA THR A 38 1.74 -13.08 1.00
C THR A 38 3.06 -13.81 0.76
N SER A 39 4.18 -13.22 1.20
CA SER A 39 5.51 -13.85 1.14
C SER A 39 5.62 -15.10 2.01
N ALA A 40 4.83 -15.19 3.08
CA ALA A 40 4.72 -16.37 3.93
C ALA A 40 3.71 -17.42 3.41
N GLY A 41 3.10 -17.20 2.24
CA GLY A 41 2.13 -18.12 1.63
C GLY A 41 0.71 -18.00 2.19
N VAL A 42 0.38 -16.91 2.90
CA VAL A 42 -0.96 -16.66 3.43
C VAL A 42 -1.80 -15.90 2.40
N THR A 43 -2.94 -16.48 2.00
CA THR A 43 -3.95 -15.78 1.18
C THR A 43 -4.37 -14.49 1.89
N THR A 44 -4.14 -13.34 1.26
CA THR A 44 -4.33 -12.04 1.90
C THR A 44 -5.19 -11.12 1.05
N GLN A 45 -6.15 -10.44 1.68
CA GLN A 45 -6.95 -9.37 1.07
C GLN A 45 -6.77 -8.07 1.84
N ILE A 46 -6.71 -6.94 1.12
CA ILE A 46 -6.65 -5.60 1.72
C ILE A 46 -8.00 -4.92 1.54
N LEU A 47 -8.54 -4.38 2.64
CA LEU A 47 -9.72 -3.51 2.61
C LEU A 47 -9.29 -2.06 2.86
N GLU A 48 -9.42 -1.21 1.86
CA GLU A 48 -9.15 0.22 1.97
C GLU A 48 -10.45 1.00 1.73
N ARG A 49 -10.67 2.05 2.53
CA ARG A 49 -11.82 2.93 2.43
C ARG A 49 -11.70 3.88 1.25
N GLU A 50 -10.50 4.37 0.99
CA GLU A 50 -10.20 5.36 -0.04
C GLU A 50 -10.03 4.70 -1.41
N GLN A 51 -10.37 5.43 -2.48
CA GLN A 51 -10.27 4.90 -3.85
C GLN A 51 -8.83 4.90 -4.41
N ARG A 52 -7.91 5.57 -3.72
CA ARG A 52 -6.53 5.77 -4.15
C ARG A 52 -5.57 5.46 -3.01
N LEU A 53 -4.46 4.79 -3.32
CA LEU A 53 -3.39 4.57 -2.36
C LEU A 53 -2.75 5.90 -1.94
N ALA A 54 -2.22 5.93 -0.72
CA ALA A 54 -1.59 7.12 -0.15
C ALA A 54 -2.50 8.37 -0.04
N GLU A 55 -3.83 8.21 -0.08
CA GLU A 55 -4.78 9.34 0.03
C GLU A 55 -4.53 10.25 1.25
N PRO A 56 -4.10 9.76 2.43
CA PRO A 56 -3.69 10.64 3.53
C PRO A 56 -2.55 11.60 3.17
N TRP A 57 -1.58 11.20 2.33
CA TRP A 57 -0.47 12.05 1.88
C TRP A 57 -0.93 13.10 0.85
N HIS A 58 -1.90 12.75 0.01
CA HIS A 58 -2.51 13.69 -0.93
C HIS A 58 -3.28 14.82 -0.25
N ARG A 59 -3.96 14.53 0.88
CA ARG A 59 -4.75 15.51 1.64
C ARG A 59 -3.91 16.45 2.52
N ARG A 60 -2.61 16.19 2.69
CA ARG A 60 -1.72 17.05 3.49
C ARG A 60 -1.23 18.25 2.69
N HIS A 61 -0.74 19.25 3.42
CA HIS A 61 -0.18 20.48 2.86
C HIS A 61 0.95 20.18 1.88
N ASP A 62 1.13 21.08 0.90
CA ASP A 62 2.04 20.84 -0.22
C ASP A 62 3.47 20.55 0.23
N ASN A 63 4.02 21.35 1.13
CA ASN A 63 5.43 21.25 1.54
C ASN A 63 5.70 20.16 2.60
N LEU A 64 4.86 19.13 2.70
CA LEU A 64 5.09 18.03 3.65
C LEU A 64 6.31 17.20 3.22
N HIS A 65 7.17 16.91 4.20
CA HIS A 65 8.31 16.01 4.06
C HIS A 65 8.30 14.98 5.18
N LEU A 66 8.95 13.84 4.97
CA LEU A 66 9.23 12.89 6.04
C LEU A 66 10.13 13.54 7.11
N ASN A 67 9.89 13.19 8.36
CA ASN A 67 10.78 13.51 9.48
C ASN A 67 11.85 12.43 9.71
N THR A 68 11.79 11.33 8.96
CA THR A 68 12.71 10.20 8.99
C THR A 68 13.52 10.12 7.70
N HIS A 69 14.74 9.58 7.79
CA HIS A 69 15.57 9.37 6.61
C HIS A 69 14.90 8.41 5.64
N ARG A 70 14.97 8.67 4.33
CA ARG A 70 14.35 7.86 3.28
C ARG A 70 14.69 6.36 3.39
N ASP A 71 15.93 6.06 3.75
CA ASP A 71 16.43 4.68 3.88
C ASP A 71 15.80 3.95 5.08
N LEU A 72 15.34 4.67 6.10
CA LEU A 72 14.60 4.13 7.25
C LEU A 72 13.10 4.01 6.99
N SER A 73 12.61 4.60 5.89
CA SER A 73 11.18 4.69 5.56
C SER A 73 10.86 4.10 4.19
N SER A 74 11.77 3.26 3.68
CA SER A 74 11.54 2.47 2.47
C SER A 74 10.76 1.21 2.78
N LEU A 75 9.98 0.74 1.80
CA LEU A 75 9.25 -0.53 1.88
C LEU A 75 10.12 -1.63 1.25
N PRO A 76 9.95 -2.90 1.64
CA PRO A 76 10.75 -3.99 1.09
C PRO A 76 10.71 -4.03 -0.44
N GLY A 77 11.85 -4.29 -1.09
CA GLY A 77 11.90 -4.48 -2.55
C GLY A 77 11.75 -3.22 -3.41
N VAL A 78 11.41 -2.06 -2.84
CA VAL A 78 11.38 -0.77 -3.54
C VAL A 78 12.33 0.23 -2.89
N SER A 79 12.82 1.19 -3.67
CA SER A 79 13.77 2.19 -3.19
C SER A 79 13.41 3.56 -3.75
N TYR A 80 13.64 4.60 -2.94
CA TYR A 80 13.51 5.96 -3.44
C TYR A 80 14.49 6.19 -4.61
N PRO A 81 14.06 6.83 -5.72
CA PRO A 81 14.94 7.09 -6.86
C PRO A 81 16.17 7.91 -6.48
N ALA A 82 17.26 7.71 -7.25
CA ALA A 82 18.48 8.49 -7.11
C ALA A 82 18.18 10.00 -7.16
N GLY A 83 18.81 10.76 -6.27
CA GLY A 83 18.56 12.20 -6.12
C GLY A 83 17.36 12.57 -5.22
N THR A 84 16.60 11.59 -4.70
CA THR A 84 15.60 11.88 -3.67
C THR A 84 16.28 12.42 -2.40
N PRO A 85 15.82 13.56 -1.83
CA PRO A 85 16.38 14.12 -0.61
C PRO A 85 16.39 13.13 0.56
N ALA A 86 17.26 13.36 1.54
CA ALA A 86 17.32 12.56 2.78
C ALA A 86 15.96 12.48 3.49
N PHE A 87 15.17 13.55 3.41
CA PHE A 87 13.81 13.67 3.93
C PHE A 87 12.85 13.90 2.75
N PRO A 88 12.27 12.82 2.19
CA PRO A 88 11.46 12.91 0.97
C PRO A 88 10.24 13.81 1.11
N HIS A 89 9.95 14.56 0.05
CA HIS A 89 8.69 15.28 -0.12
C HIS A 89 7.50 14.31 -0.25
N ARG A 90 6.29 14.75 0.12
CA ARG A 90 5.07 13.92 0.08
C ARG A 90 4.83 13.23 -1.26
N SER A 91 5.17 13.89 -2.37
CA SER A 91 5.01 13.30 -3.71
C SER A 91 5.93 12.10 -3.95
N ALA A 92 7.14 12.10 -3.39
CA ALA A 92 8.05 10.96 -3.46
C ALA A 92 7.55 9.80 -2.59
N VAL A 93 6.95 10.08 -1.43
CA VAL A 93 6.31 9.05 -0.58
C VAL A 93 5.10 8.43 -1.28
N VAL A 94 4.25 9.26 -1.91
CA VAL A 94 3.11 8.78 -2.70
C VAL A 94 3.59 7.85 -3.82
N ARG A 95 4.58 8.26 -4.60
CA ARG A 95 5.15 7.43 -5.68
C ARG A 95 5.66 6.10 -5.12
N HIS A 96 6.47 6.15 -4.06
CA HIS A 96 7.03 4.96 -3.41
C HIS A 96 5.96 3.97 -2.94
N LEU A 97 4.83 4.46 -2.41
CA LEU A 97 3.71 3.60 -2.00
C LEU A 97 2.96 2.96 -3.17
N ASN A 98 2.83 3.68 -4.30
CA ASN A 98 2.21 3.13 -5.50
C ASN A 98 3.12 2.10 -6.17
N GLU A 99 4.43 2.39 -6.29
CA GLU A 99 5.42 1.45 -6.84
C GLU A 99 5.49 0.13 -6.05
N PHE A 100 5.29 0.17 -4.73
CA PHE A 100 5.26 -1.04 -3.91
C PHE A 100 3.99 -1.88 -4.08
N ALA A 101 2.90 -1.28 -4.56
CA ALA A 101 1.61 -1.95 -4.70
C ALA A 101 1.40 -2.55 -6.10
N GLU A 102 2.29 -2.28 -7.05
CA GLU A 102 2.37 -2.94 -8.36
C GLU A 102 2.93 -4.37 -8.25
#